data_AF-A0A7Y2NTH9-F1
#
_entry.id   AF-A0A7Y2NTH9-F1
#
_cell.length_a   1.000
_cell.length_b   1.000
_cell.length_c   1.000
_cell.angle_alpha   90.00
_cell.angle_beta   90.00
_cell.angle_gamma   90.00
#
_symmetry.space_group_name_H-M   'P 1'
#
loop_
_entity.id
_entity.type
_entity.pdbx_description
1 polymer ?
#
loop_
_entity_poly.entity_id
_entity_poly.type
_entity_poly.pdbx_seq_one_letter_code
_entity_poly.pdbx_strand_id
1 'polypeptide(L)' 'YSGNLVAVAETWTPENLDGFLADPKGWAPGTKMGYAGMKSVEDRANLIAWLDSLDG' A
#
# COMPACT_ATOMS: atom_id res chain seq x y z
N TYR A 1 1.37 -3.67 -15.72
CA TYR A 1 2.21 -3.86 -14.52
C TYR A 1 3.52 -3.09 -14.69
N SER A 2 3.81 -2.10 -13.84
CA SER A 2 5.15 -1.53 -13.73
C SER A 2 6.00 -2.48 -12.89
N GLY A 3 7.09 -3.03 -13.46
CA GLY A 3 7.90 -4.07 -12.84
C GLY A 3 8.46 -3.76 -11.44
N ASN A 4 8.45 -2.50 -11.00
CA ASN A 4 9.00 -2.09 -9.70
C ASN A 4 8.12 -2.43 -8.50
N LEU A 5 6.81 -2.66 -8.67
CA LEU A 5 5.96 -3.06 -7.52
C LEU A 5 6.23 -4.50 -7.07
N VAL A 6 6.79 -5.34 -7.95
CA VAL A 6 7.11 -6.74 -7.65
C VAL A 6 8.37 -6.87 -6.78
N ALA A 7 9.22 -5.83 -6.72
CA ALA A 7 10.49 -5.86 -6.01
C ALA A 7 10.41 -5.48 -4.52
N VAL A 8 9.28 -4.94 -4.04
CA VAL A 8 9.18 -4.32 -2.71
C VAL A 8 8.35 -5.16 -1.73
N ALA A 9 7.37 -5.92 -2.23
CA ALA A 9 6.68 -6.96 -1.46
C ALA A 9 6.31 -8.14 -2.36
N GLU A 10 6.76 -9.34 -1.96
CA GLU A 10 6.32 -10.60 -2.56
C GLU A 10 4.86 -10.91 -2.20
N THR A 11 4.31 -10.29 -1.16
CA THR A 11 2.92 -10.47 -0.69
C THR A 11 2.37 -9.18 -0.07
N TRP A 12 1.13 -8.81 -0.41
CA TRP A 12 0.44 -7.65 0.15
C TRP A 12 -0.16 -7.96 1.51
N THR A 13 0.69 -8.11 2.52
CA THR A 13 0.26 -8.22 3.92
C THR A 13 -0.28 -6.87 4.43
N PRO A 14 -1.07 -6.84 5.51
CA PRO A 14 -1.55 -5.59 6.12
C PRO A 14 -0.43 -4.59 6.42
N GLU A 15 0.74 -5.06 6.85
CA GLU A 15 1.90 -4.21 7.15
C GLU A 15 2.51 -3.58 5.90
N ASN A 16 2.59 -4.35 4.80
CA ASN A 16 3.06 -3.85 3.52
C ASN A 16 2.07 -2.85 2.91
N LEU A 17 0.77 -3.12 3.06
CA LEU A 17 -0.28 -2.18 2.67
C LEU A 17 -0.22 -0.90 3.51
N ASP A 18 0.00 -0.98 4.82
CA ASP A 18 0.13 0.21 5.68
C ASP A 18 1.31 1.09 5.24
N GLY A 19 2.49 0.50 5.04
CA GLY A 19 3.68 1.21 4.58
C GLY A 19 3.51 1.84 3.20
N PHE A 20 2.92 1.10 2.25
CA PHE A 20 2.65 1.61 0.92
C PHE A 20 1.60 2.73 0.93
N LEU A 21 0.53 2.58 1.71
CA LEU A 21 -0.52 3.59 1.81
C LEU A 21 -0.03 4.84 2.54
N ALA A 22 0.94 4.74 3.44
CA ALA A 22 1.52 5.89 4.14
C ALA A 22 2.36 6.79 3.22
N ASP A 23 3.25 6.20 2.41
CA ASP A 23 4.04 6.91 1.41
C ASP A 23 4.40 5.96 0.23
N PRO A 24 3.58 5.92 -0.82
CA PRO A 24 3.80 5.01 -1.94
C PRO A 24 5.15 5.22 -2.64
N LYS A 25 5.62 6.47 -2.74
CA LYS A 25 6.86 6.80 -3.45
C LYS A 25 8.10 6.52 -2.63
N GLY A 26 8.03 6.78 -1.32
CA GLY A 26 9.10 6.44 -0.38
C GLY A 26 9.21 4.93 -0.15
N TRP A 27 8.06 4.25 -0.04
CA TRP A 27 8.01 2.81 0.20
C TRP A 27 8.34 2.00 -1.06
N ALA A 28 7.79 2.37 -2.23
CA ALA A 28 8.10 1.73 -3.51
C ALA A 28 8.68 2.73 -4.54
N PRO A 29 10.01 2.99 -4.50
CA PRO A 29 10.67 3.88 -5.45
C PRO A 29 10.42 3.49 -6.90
N GLY A 30 10.03 4.47 -7.72
CA GLY A 30 9.70 4.25 -9.12
C GLY A 30 8.31 3.65 -9.36
N THR A 31 7.45 3.60 -8.33
CA THR A 31 6.01 3.39 -8.53
C THR A 31 5.44 4.45 -9.48
N LYS A 32 4.53 4.02 -10.37
CA LYS A 32 3.80 4.93 -11.26
C LYS A 32 2.59 5.58 -10.57
N MET A 33 2.32 5.24 -9.31
CA MET A 33 1.19 5.76 -8.57
C MET A 33 1.42 7.24 -8.21
N GLY A 34 0.52 8.10 -8.68
CA GLY A 34 0.53 9.55 -8.38
C GLY A 34 -0.08 9.90 -7.01
N TYR A 35 -0.31 8.92 -6.15
CA TYR A 35 -0.93 9.10 -4.85
C TYR A 35 0.09 9.66 -3.83
N ALA A 36 -0.35 10.60 -2.99
CA ALA A 36 0.50 11.26 -2.01
C ALA A 36 0.67 10.49 -0.69
N GLY A 37 -0.10 9.42 -0.48
CA GLY A 37 -0.16 8.69 0.78
C GLY A 37 -1.25 9.18 1.72
N MET A 38 -1.51 8.38 2.76
CA MET A 38 -2.53 8.54 3.79
C MET A 38 -1.86 8.67 5.16
N LYS A 39 -1.83 9.90 5.70
CA LYS A 39 -1.12 10.17 6.95
C LYS A 39 -1.82 9.61 8.18
N SER A 40 -3.15 9.60 8.17
CA SER A 40 -3.96 9.06 9.27
C SER A 40 -3.77 7.55 9.37
N VAL A 41 -3.27 7.08 10.50
CA VAL A 41 -3.10 5.65 10.79
C VAL A 41 -4.47 4.97 10.86
N GLU A 42 -5.46 5.64 11.44
CA GLU A 42 -6.82 5.11 11.57
C GLU A 42 -7.48 4.93 10.20
N ASP A 43 -7.34 5.90 9.30
CA ASP A 43 -7.92 5.78 7.96
C ASP A 43 -7.26 4.64 7.17
N ARG A 44 -5.94 4.43 7.34
CA ARG A 44 -5.24 3.31 6.70
C ARG A 44 -5.72 1.98 7.26
N ALA A 45 -5.83 1.85 8.58
CA ALA A 45 -6.34 0.65 9.21
C ALA A 45 -7.77 0.32 8.75
N ASN A 46 -8.64 1.33 8.65
CA ASN A 46 -10.01 1.17 8.16
C ASN A 46 -10.04 0.73 6.68
N LEU A 47 -9.20 1.32 5.84
CA LEU A 47 -9.09 0.94 4.43
C LEU A 47 -8.56 -0.49 4.27
N ILE A 48 -7.54 -0.87 5.05
CA ILE A 48 -6.97 -2.22 5.03
C ILE A 48 -8.01 -3.24 5.48
N ALA A 49 -8.75 -2.97 6.56
CA ALA A 49 -9.82 -3.85 7.03
C ALA A 49 -10.94 -4.00 5.99
N TRP A 50 -11.28 -2.93 5.27
CA TRP A 50 -12.23 -3.01 4.16
C TRP A 50 -11.69 -3.85 3.00
N LEU A 51 -10.42 -3.67 2.61
CA LEU A 51 -9.78 -4.47 1.56
C LEU A 51 -9.76 -5.96 1.93
N ASP A 52 -9.45 -6.29 3.18
CA ASP A 52 -9.47 -7.67 3.70
C ASP A 52 -10.87 -8.28 3.64
N SER A 53 -11.92 -7.48 3.90
CA SER A 53 -13.31 -7.95 3.78
C SER A 53 -13.74 -8.30 2.36
N LEU A 54 -12.99 -7.88 1.34
CA LEU A 54 -13.26 -8.18 -0.07
C LEU A 54 -12.52 -9.43 -0.56
N ASP A 55 -11.59 -9.99 0.20
CA ASP A 55 -10.76 -11.15 -0.19
C ASP A 55 -11.49 -12.50 -0.02
N GLY A 56 -12.82 -12.50 -0.19
CA GLY A 56 -13.73 -13.64 -0.03
C GLY A 56 -14.10 -14.35 -1.31
#